data_AF-A0A8I6X3C2-F1
#
_entry.id   AF-A0A8I6X3C2-F1
#
_cell.length_a   1.000
_cell.length_b   1.000
_cell.length_c   1.000
_cell.angle_alpha   90.00
_cell.angle_beta   90.00
_cell.angle_gamma   90.00
#
_symmetry.space_group_name_H-M   'P 1'
#
loop_
_entity.id
_entity.type
_entity.pdbx_description
1 polymer ?
#
loop_
_entity_poly.entity_id
_entity_poly.type
_entity_poly.pdbx_seq_one_letter_code
_entity_poly.pdbx_strand_id
1 'polypeptide(L)' 'MARTKCTARKSTGGKAPTKHLRAFYAAARKTAPATGGVKKPRKYRPGTVALREIRKYQKGTELLIRKLPFQRLVREIA' A
#
# COMPACT_ATOMS: atom_id res chain seq x y z
N MET A 1 -46.45 10.75 18.48
CA MET A 1 -45.83 10.71 17.14
C MET A 1 -44.68 11.70 17.09
N ALA A 2 -43.44 11.22 17.11
CA ALA A 2 -42.25 12.08 17.18
C ALA A 2 -41.85 12.56 15.77
N ARG A 3 -41.79 13.88 15.59
CA ARG A 3 -41.45 14.58 14.35
C ARG A 3 -39.98 14.33 13.99
N THR A 4 -39.72 13.55 12.94
CA THR A 4 -38.36 13.35 12.40
C THR A 4 -37.85 14.66 11.80
N LYS A 5 -36.88 15.31 12.44
CA LYS A 5 -36.12 16.41 11.82
C LYS A 5 -35.06 15.80 10.90
N CYS A 6 -35.28 15.85 9.58
CA CYS A 6 -34.23 15.61 8.60
C CYS A 6 -33.17 16.71 8.72
N THR A 7 -31.97 16.37 9.18
CA THR A 7 -30.81 17.27 9.04
C THR A 7 -30.22 17.08 7.65
N ALA A 8 -30.33 18.11 6.79
CA ALA A 8 -29.70 18.11 5.48
C ALA A 8 -28.17 18.02 5.64
N ARG A 9 -27.59 16.85 5.32
CA ARG A 9 -26.13 16.69 5.23
C ARG A 9 -25.68 17.31 3.91
N LYS A 10 -25.09 18.51 3.96
CA LYS A 10 -24.45 19.14 2.80
C LYS A 10 -23.33 18.23 2.28
N SER A 11 -23.46 17.74 1.06
CA SER A 11 -22.41 17.02 0.33
C SER A 11 -21.50 18.04 -0.37
N THR A 12 -20.52 18.58 0.34
CA THR A 12 -19.38 19.29 -0.30
C THR A 12 -18.13 18.43 -0.18
N GLY A 13 -18.15 17.28 -0.85
CA GLY A 13 -16.99 16.41 -1.02
C GLY A 13 -16.22 16.77 -2.28
N GLY A 14 -15.45 17.87 -2.25
CA GLY A 14 -14.57 18.22 -3.36
C GLY A 14 -13.73 19.47 -3.07
N LYS A 15 -12.42 19.29 -2.90
CA LYS A 15 -11.48 20.40 -2.66
C LYS A 15 -11.15 21.07 -4.00
N ALA A 16 -11.42 22.36 -4.14
CA ALA A 16 -11.19 23.14 -5.36
C ALA A 16 -9.74 23.05 -5.91
N PRO A 17 -9.52 23.21 -7.23
CA PRO A 17 -8.22 23.05 -7.86
C PRO A 17 -7.38 24.32 -7.69
N THR A 18 -6.62 24.41 -6.60
CA THR A 18 -5.56 25.43 -6.45
C THR A 18 -4.28 24.92 -7.11
N LYS A 19 -4.00 25.36 -8.35
CA LYS A 19 -3.06 24.72 -9.28
C LYS A 19 -1.58 25.15 -9.19
N HIS A 20 -1.18 26.15 -8.42
CA HIS A 20 0.19 26.69 -8.58
C HIS A 20 1.12 26.54 -7.37
N LEU A 21 0.59 26.46 -6.14
CA LEU A 21 1.42 26.29 -4.93
C LEU A 21 1.37 24.86 -4.37
N ARG A 22 0.48 24.00 -4.87
CA ARG A 22 0.30 22.65 -4.31
C ARG A 22 1.40 21.66 -4.67
N ALA A 23 2.11 21.81 -5.79
CA ALA A 23 3.12 20.84 -6.21
C ALA A 23 4.30 20.78 -5.23
N PHE A 24 4.76 21.93 -4.73
CA PHE A 24 5.88 22.02 -3.79
C PHE A 24 5.50 21.53 -2.37
N TYR A 25 4.28 21.82 -1.91
CA TYR A 25 3.76 21.34 -0.61
C TYR A 25 3.16 19.93 -0.64
N ALA A 26 3.02 19.28 -1.81
CA ALA A 26 2.40 17.96 -1.97
C ALA A 26 3.34 16.78 -1.70
N ALA A 27 4.62 17.01 -1.38
CA ALA A 27 5.50 15.96 -0.86
C ALA A 27 5.17 15.59 0.60
N ALA A 28 4.50 16.48 1.35
CA ALA A 28 3.99 16.21 2.69
C ALA A 28 2.62 15.51 2.64
N ARG A 29 2.53 14.33 2.01
CA ARG A 29 1.28 13.57 1.90
C ARG A 29 0.95 12.86 3.21
N LYS A 30 -0.02 13.44 3.93
CA LYS A 30 -1.07 12.79 4.74
C LYS A 30 -0.73 11.40 5.34
N THR A 31 -0.02 11.37 6.46
CA THR A 31 0.06 10.17 7.32
C THR A 31 -0.68 10.31 8.65
N ALA A 32 -1.10 11.53 9.02
CA ALA A 32 -1.81 11.78 10.26
C ALA A 32 -3.17 12.45 10.01
N PRO A 33 -4.28 11.95 10.58
CA PRO A 33 -5.49 12.74 10.75
C PRO A 33 -5.18 13.90 11.71
N ALA A 34 -5.62 15.12 11.40
CA ALA A 34 -5.40 16.29 12.27
C ALA A 34 -6.19 16.24 13.58
N THR A 35 -7.11 15.28 13.72
CA THR A 35 -7.83 14.94 14.94
C THR A 35 -8.09 13.43 14.97
N GLY A 36 -7.46 12.75 15.92
CA GLY A 36 -7.69 11.33 16.23
C GLY A 36 -6.70 10.36 15.57
N GLY A 37 -5.72 9.88 16.35
CA GLY A 37 -5.02 8.60 16.26
C GLY A 37 -4.36 8.19 14.93
N VAL A 38 -3.07 7.80 14.98
CA VAL A 38 -2.40 7.17 13.83
C VAL A 38 -3.14 5.87 13.45
N LYS A 39 -3.66 5.79 12.22
CA LYS A 39 -4.27 4.56 11.70
C LYS A 39 -3.24 3.44 11.75
N LYS A 40 -3.56 2.35 12.46
CA LYS A 40 -2.68 1.18 12.55
C LYS A 40 -2.28 0.70 11.14
N PRO A 41 -1.00 0.41 10.89
CA PRO A 41 -0.56 -0.17 9.63
C PRO A 41 -1.35 -1.44 9.31
N ARG A 42 -1.84 -1.56 8.08
CA ARG A 42 -2.61 -2.74 7.65
C ARG A 42 -1.67 -3.93 7.49
N LYS A 43 -1.84 -4.97 8.31
CA LYS A 43 -1.16 -6.26 8.15
C LYS A 43 -2.01 -7.20 7.28
N TYR A 44 -1.37 -8.01 6.44
CA TYR A 44 -2.05 -9.08 5.71
C TYR A 44 -2.35 -10.25 6.65
N ARG A 45 -3.41 -11.01 6.34
CA ARG A 45 -3.69 -12.27 7.05
C ARG A 45 -2.60 -13.30 6.71
N PRO A 46 -2.26 -14.22 7.64
CA PRO A 46 -1.38 -15.34 7.32
C PRO A 46 -1.87 -16.06 6.05
N GLY A 47 -0.94 -16.54 5.23
CA GLY A 47 -1.24 -17.19 3.94
C GLY A 47 -1.53 -16.22 2.77
N THR A 48 -1.95 -14.97 3.02
CA THR A 48 -2.29 -14.04 1.92
C THR A 48 -1.07 -13.67 1.06
N VAL A 49 0.09 -13.50 1.67
CA VAL A 49 1.33 -13.18 0.97
C VAL A 49 1.91 -14.46 0.32
N ALA A 50 1.90 -15.58 1.04
CA ALA A 50 2.36 -16.87 0.52
C ALA A 50 1.62 -17.29 -0.76
N LEU A 51 0.29 -17.21 -0.80
CA LEU A 51 -0.49 -17.54 -2.00
C LEU A 51 -0.18 -16.61 -3.18
N ARG A 52 0.21 -15.36 -2.91
CA ARG A 52 0.62 -14.39 -3.93
C ARG A 52 2.00 -14.74 -4.49
N GLU A 53 2.93 -15.13 -3.63
CA GLU A 53 4.27 -15.57 -4.00
C GLU A 53 4.22 -16.86 -4.82
N ILE A 54 3.43 -17.86 -4.40
CA ILE A 54 3.23 -19.11 -5.16
C ILE A 54 2.74 -18.81 -6.57
N ARG A 55 1.69 -18.00 -6.71
CA ARG A 55 1.16 -17.60 -8.03
C ARG A 55 2.20 -16.83 -8.86
N LYS A 56 3.02 -15.98 -8.23
CA LYS A 56 4.07 -15.23 -8.92
C LYS A 56 5.14 -16.19 -9.47
N TYR A 57 5.68 -17.08 -8.64
CA TYR A 57 6.75 -17.99 -9.04
C TYR A 57 6.30 -19.06 -10.04
N GLN A 58 5.04 -19.52 -9.96
CA GLN A 58 4.49 -20.44 -10.97
C GLN A 58 4.26 -19.79 -12.34
N LYS A 59 4.07 -18.47 -12.39
CA LYS A 59 3.87 -17.74 -13.65
C LYS A 59 5.18 -17.40 -14.36
N GLY A 60 6.28 -17.27 -13.62
CA GLY A 60 7.59 -16.90 -14.16
C GLY A 60 8.55 -18.09 -14.24
N THR A 61 9.73 -17.86 -14.81
CA THR A 61 10.82 -18.85 -14.95
C THR A 61 12.16 -18.30 -14.47
N GLU A 62 12.14 -17.31 -13.57
CA GLU A 62 13.36 -16.72 -13.00
C GLU A 62 14.10 -17.71 -12.09
N LEU A 63 15.43 -17.63 -12.06
CA LEU A 63 16.23 -18.42 -11.13
C LEU A 63 15.94 -17.96 -9.70
N LEU A 64 15.54 -18.89 -8.85
CA LEU A 64 15.23 -18.61 -7.43
C LEU A 64 16.48 -18.48 -6.56
N ILE A 65 17.62 -18.98 -7.05
CA ILE A 65 18.92 -18.92 -6.38
C ILE A 65 19.80 -17.89 -7.10
N ARG A 66 20.52 -17.07 -6.33
CA ARG A 66 21.42 -16.05 -6.88
C ARG A 66 22.59 -16.72 -7.63
N LYS A 67 22.92 -16.19 -8.81
CA LYS A 67 23.95 -16.75 -9.69
C LYS A 67 25.34 -16.82 -9.07
N LEU A 68 25.86 -15.72 -8.50
CA LEU A 68 27.24 -15.67 -7.99
C LEU A 68 27.51 -16.63 -6.82
N PRO A 69 26.67 -16.70 -5.76
CA PRO A 69 26.85 -17.71 -4.72
C PRO A 69 26.77 -19.15 -5.25
N PHE A 70 25.83 -19.44 -6.15
CA PHE A 70 25.70 -20.77 -6.75
C PHE A 70 26.92 -21.14 -7.61
N GLN A 71 27.45 -20.19 -8.37
CA GLN A 71 28.67 -20.39 -9.16
C GLN A 71 29.89 -20.70 -8.28
N ARG A 72 30.02 -20.05 -7.11
CA ARG A 72 31.10 -20.34 -6.16
C ARG A 72 31.00 -21.77 -5.63
N LEU A 73 29.80 -22.20 -5.25
CA LEU A 73 29.52 -23.57 -4.81
C LEU A 73 29.89 -24.60 -5.88
N VAL A 74 29.53 -24.36 -7.15
CA VAL A 74 29.87 -25.28 -8.25
C VAL A 74 31.38 -25.43 -8.41
N ARG A 75 32.15 -24.35 -8.24
CA ARG A 75 33.62 -24.39 -8.30
C ARG A 75 34.28 -25.06 -7.10
N GLU A 76 33.59 -25.13 -5.96
CA GLU A 76 34.08 -25.79 -4.76
C GLU A 76 33.94 -27.33 -4.85
N ILE A 77 32.94 -27.80 -5.59
CA ILE A 77 32.63 -29.23 -5.74
C ILE A 77 33.44 -29.90 -6.88
N ALA A 78 33.77 -29.12 -7.92
CA ALA A 78 34.47 -29.59 -9.12
C ALA A 78 35.98 -29.66 -8.92
#